data_AF-A0A1V6DZ07-F1
#
_entry.id   AF-A0A1V6DZ07-F1
#
_cell.length_a   1.000
_cell.length_b   1.000
_cell.length_c   1.000
_cell.angle_alpha   90.00
_cell.angle_beta   90.00
_cell.angle_gamma   90.00
#
_symmetry.space_group_name_H-M   'P 1'
#
loop_
_entity.id
_entity.type
_entity.pdbx_description
1 polymer ?
#
loop_
_entity_poly.entity_id
_entity_poly.type
_entity_poly.pdbx_seq_one_letter_code
_entity_poly.pdbx_strand_id
1 'polypeptide(L)'
;MTQEDPFGEVVYSYSRKQAIEDGVLVDLSQVDSIKQHWKHPFACTSTVWGIIESALQRPGQDVSGICHDISTMVKLAIRTKQDADQIRFRAIIATRTHELKLHIGPGDTPAPVLTLMLPNED
;
A
#
# COMPACT_ATOMS: atom_id res chain seq x y z
N MET A 1 -14.73 -37.93 -11.57
CA MET A 1 -14.33 -37.51 -10.20
C MET A 1 -14.56 -36.02 -10.12
N THR A 2 -15.70 -35.62 -9.57
CA THR A 2 -15.98 -34.23 -9.22
C THR A 2 -15.01 -33.84 -8.11
N GLN A 3 -14.14 -32.88 -8.41
CA GLN A 3 -13.20 -32.32 -7.46
C GLN A 3 -14.02 -31.44 -6.52
N GLU A 4 -14.42 -32.00 -5.37
CA GLU A 4 -15.06 -31.25 -4.31
C GLU A 4 -14.02 -30.29 -3.73
N ASP A 5 -14.26 -28.99 -3.86
CA ASP A 5 -13.37 -27.96 -3.32
C ASP A 5 -13.46 -27.99 -1.78
N PRO A 6 -12.34 -28.25 -1.07
CA PRO A 6 -12.34 -28.46 0.38
C PRO A 6 -12.74 -27.21 1.18
N PHE A 7 -12.90 -26.05 0.54
CA PHE A 7 -13.25 -24.78 1.17
C PHE A 7 -14.68 -24.29 0.89
N GLY A 8 -15.48 -25.05 0.13
CA GLY A 8 -16.87 -24.69 -0.20
C GLY A 8 -16.99 -23.54 -1.21
N GLU A 9 -18.24 -23.12 -1.48
CA GLU A 9 -18.52 -22.00 -2.40
C GLU A 9 -18.12 -20.67 -1.76
N VAL A 10 -17.41 -19.81 -2.50
CA VAL A 10 -16.94 -18.50 -2.03
C VAL A 10 -18.13 -17.64 -1.61
N VAL A 11 -18.27 -17.40 -0.31
CA VAL A 11 -19.43 -16.70 0.28
C VAL A 11 -19.43 -15.21 -0.07
N TYR A 12 -18.26 -14.59 -0.25
CA TYR A 12 -18.09 -13.21 -0.68
C TYR A 12 -16.63 -12.94 -1.06
N SER A 13 -16.39 -12.29 -2.21
CA SER A 13 -15.07 -11.79 -2.60
C SER A 13 -15.14 -10.28 -2.76
N TYR A 14 -14.32 -9.56 -1.99
CA TYR A 14 -14.17 -8.11 -2.09
C TYR A 14 -12.92 -7.79 -2.90
N SER A 15 -13.12 -7.35 -4.14
CA SER A 15 -12.03 -7.08 -5.08
C SER A 15 -11.26 -5.81 -4.70
N ARG A 16 -9.97 -5.76 -5.06
CA ARG A 16 -9.16 -4.55 -4.97
C ARG A 16 -9.79 -3.42 -5.77
N LYS A 17 -10.33 -3.72 -6.95
CA LYS A 17 -11.05 -2.74 -7.76
C LYS A 17 -12.20 -2.10 -6.99
N GLN A 18 -13.06 -2.92 -6.36
CA GLN A 18 -14.15 -2.42 -5.51
C GLN A 18 -13.62 -1.60 -4.34
N ALA A 19 -12.55 -2.04 -3.68
CA ALA A 19 -11.94 -1.28 -2.58
C ALA A 19 -11.45 0.11 -3.02
N ILE A 20 -10.99 0.27 -4.27
CA ILE A 20 -10.62 1.57 -4.83
C ILE A 20 -11.87 2.40 -5.18
N GLU A 21 -12.88 1.77 -5.79
CA GLU A 21 -14.15 2.42 -6.14
C GLU A 21 -14.91 2.93 -4.90
N ASP A 22 -14.86 2.18 -3.80
CA ASP A 22 -15.47 2.53 -2.51
C ASP A 22 -14.61 3.48 -1.67
N GLY A 23 -13.41 3.82 -2.12
CA GLY A 23 -12.48 4.74 -1.43
C GLY A 23 -11.81 4.14 -0.19
N VAL A 24 -11.91 2.83 0.03
CA VAL A 24 -11.17 2.11 1.09
C VAL A 24 -9.68 2.05 0.77
N LEU A 25 -9.35 1.91 -0.52
CA LEU A 25 -8.00 2.03 -1.06
C LEU A 25 -7.90 3.25 -1.98
N VAL A 26 -6.76 3.92 -1.94
CA VAL A 26 -6.42 5.01 -2.86
C VAL A 26 -5.29 4.55 -3.77
N ASP A 27 -5.53 4.54 -5.07
CA ASP A 27 -4.52 4.18 -6.06
C ASP A 27 -3.48 5.30 -6.21
N LEU A 28 -2.22 4.96 -5.95
CA LEU A 28 -1.07 5.85 -6.09
C LEU A 28 -0.22 5.48 -7.31
N SER A 29 -0.62 4.46 -8.08
CA SER A 29 0.15 3.95 -9.23
C SER A 29 0.39 5.02 -10.31
N GLN A 30 -0.43 6.06 -10.34
CA GLN A 30 -0.28 7.17 -11.29
C GLN A 30 0.66 8.29 -10.83
N VAL A 31 1.05 8.32 -9.55
CA VAL A 31 1.97 9.32 -9.00
C VAL A 31 3.38 9.10 -9.59
N ASP A 32 4.01 10.16 -10.07
CA ASP A 32 5.28 10.07 -10.81
C ASP A 32 6.40 9.39 -10.00
N SER A 33 6.57 9.77 -8.72
CA SER A 33 7.57 9.13 -7.86
C SER A 33 7.25 7.65 -7.59
N ILE A 34 5.97 7.27 -7.49
CA ILE A 34 5.60 5.85 -7.38
C ILE A 34 6.04 5.08 -8.62
N LYS A 35 5.80 5.61 -9.83
CA LYS A 35 6.24 4.99 -11.10
C LYS A 35 7.75 4.83 -11.19
N GLN A 36 8.51 5.76 -10.61
CA GLN A 36 9.98 5.69 -10.56
C GLN A 36 10.46 4.63 -9.57
N HIS A 37 9.72 4.41 -8.48
CA HIS A 37 10.14 3.51 -7.42
C HIS A 37 9.66 2.07 -7.60
N TRP A 38 8.48 1.86 -8.17
CA TRP A 38 7.79 0.57 -8.16
C TRP A 38 7.27 0.20 -9.55
N LYS A 39 7.42 -1.09 -9.89
CA LYS A 39 6.88 -1.67 -11.13
C LYS A 39 5.48 -2.25 -10.96
N HIS A 40 5.08 -2.52 -9.72
CA HIS A 40 3.81 -3.12 -9.36
C HIS A 40 2.79 -2.05 -8.98
N PRO A 41 1.48 -2.28 -9.19
CA PRO A 41 0.44 -1.36 -8.73
C PRO A 41 0.59 -1.06 -7.24
N PHE A 42 0.52 0.21 -6.88
CA PHE A 42 0.73 0.69 -5.52
C PHE A 42 -0.49 1.47 -5.05
N ALA A 43 -1.10 1.04 -3.96
CA ALA A 43 -2.18 1.77 -3.30
C ALA A 43 -1.87 1.98 -1.83
N CYS A 44 -2.63 2.85 -1.18
CA CYS A 44 -2.64 2.97 0.28
C CYS A 44 -4.06 2.86 0.85
N THR A 45 -4.19 2.52 2.12
CA THR A 45 -5.49 2.57 2.82
C THR A 45 -5.97 4.01 2.94
N SER A 46 -7.30 4.20 3.02
CA SER A 46 -7.90 5.51 3.27
C SER A 46 -7.36 6.19 4.52
N THR A 47 -7.02 5.42 5.55
CA THR A 47 -6.36 5.92 6.77
C THR A 47 -4.99 6.54 6.47
N VAL A 48 -4.16 5.84 5.70
CA VAL A 48 -2.85 6.36 5.29
C VAL A 48 -3.01 7.55 4.34
N TRP A 49 -3.99 7.51 3.43
CA TRP A 49 -4.30 8.63 2.55
C TRP A 49 -4.66 9.88 3.35
N GLY A 50 -5.49 9.77 4.39
CA GLY A 50 -5.83 10.90 5.27
C GLY A 50 -4.62 11.52 5.96
N ILE A 51 -3.58 10.72 6.30
CA ILE A 51 -2.31 11.23 6.82
C ILE A 51 -1.58 12.04 5.73
N ILE A 52 -1.54 11.54 4.50
CA ILE A 52 -0.95 12.24 3.35
C ILE A 52 -1.71 13.54 3.08
N GLU A 53 -3.04 13.51 3.00
CA GLU A 53 -3.86 14.70 2.79
C GLU A 53 -3.65 15.76 3.87
N SER A 54 -3.56 15.36 5.13
CA SER A 54 -3.24 16.28 6.22
C SER A 54 -1.84 16.89 6.08
N ALA A 55 -0.88 16.16 5.51
CA ALA A 55 0.46 16.66 5.25
C ALA A 55 0.49 17.67 4.10
N LEU A 56 -0.30 17.44 3.04
CA LEU A 56 -0.43 18.33 1.89
C LEU A 56 -0.97 19.73 2.24
N GLN A 57 -1.66 19.88 3.37
CA GLN A 57 -2.10 21.18 3.87
C GLN A 57 -0.94 22.10 4.32
N ARG A 58 0.29 21.57 4.35
CA ARG A 58 1.48 22.32 4.78
C ARG A 58 2.26 22.85 3.59
N PRO A 59 2.83 24.07 3.70
CA PRO A 59 3.67 24.62 2.64
C PRO A 59 4.86 23.72 2.30
N GLY A 60 5.11 23.51 1.02
CA GLY A 60 6.23 22.72 0.53
C GLY A 60 6.05 21.20 0.64
N GLN A 61 4.81 20.72 0.84
CA GLN A 61 4.47 19.30 0.74
C GLN A 61 3.71 19.04 -0.55
N ASP A 62 4.07 17.97 -1.24
CA ASP A 62 3.37 17.48 -2.42
C ASP A 62 3.29 15.94 -2.41
N VAL A 63 2.33 15.39 -3.13
CA VAL A 63 2.07 13.94 -3.16
C VAL A 63 3.27 13.16 -3.66
N SER A 64 3.96 13.68 -4.67
CA SER A 64 5.11 13.02 -5.29
C SER A 64 6.30 12.95 -4.33
N GLY A 65 6.61 14.05 -3.64
CA GLY A 65 7.65 14.11 -2.62
C GLY A 65 7.38 13.17 -1.45
N ILE A 66 6.16 13.18 -0.91
CA ILE A 66 5.76 12.27 0.17
C ILE A 66 5.89 10.80 -0.28
N CYS A 67 5.40 10.47 -1.48
CA CYS A 67 5.52 9.13 -2.03
C CYS A 67 6.97 8.71 -2.28
N HIS A 68 7.84 9.64 -2.68
CA HIS A 68 9.27 9.41 -2.86
C HIS A 68 9.94 9.05 -1.52
N ASP A 69 9.68 9.83 -0.47
CA ASP A 69 10.23 9.61 0.86
C ASP A 69 9.79 8.26 1.44
N ILE A 70 8.48 7.97 1.38
CA ILE A 70 7.92 6.68 1.82
C ILE A 70 8.59 5.53 1.04
N SER A 71 8.64 5.64 -0.29
CA SER A 71 9.20 4.59 -1.14
C SER A 71 10.68 4.34 -0.85
N THR A 72 11.44 5.39 -0.56
CA THR A 72 12.85 5.29 -0.16
C THR A 72 12.99 4.57 1.18
N MET A 73 12.18 4.95 2.18
CA MET A 73 12.21 4.31 3.50
C MET A 73 11.81 2.83 3.45
N VAL A 74 10.82 2.46 2.63
CA VAL A 74 10.44 1.05 2.47
C VAL A 74 11.58 0.27 1.83
N LYS A 75 12.21 0.79 0.77
CA LYS A 75 13.33 0.12 0.09
C LYS A 75 14.51 -0.09 1.04
N LEU A 76 14.78 0.85 1.93
CA LEU A 76 15.80 0.68 2.98
C LEU A 76 15.42 -0.45 3.95
N ALA A 77 14.16 -0.54 4.36
CA ALA A 77 13.67 -1.61 5.23
C ALA A 77 13.67 -3.00 4.57
N ILE A 78 13.40 -3.09 3.25
CA ILE A 78 13.49 -4.33 2.49
C ILE A 78 14.92 -4.90 2.52
N ARG A 79 15.94 -4.05 2.46
CA ARG A 79 17.35 -4.49 2.44
C ARG A 79 17.77 -5.18 3.74
N THR A 80 17.07 -4.94 4.85
CA THR A 80 17.39 -5.52 6.16
C THR A 80 16.48 -6.69 6.53
N LYS A 81 15.43 -6.96 5.75
CA LYS A 81 14.48 -8.05 5.97
C LYS A 81 14.29 -8.85 4.69
N GLN A 82 14.87 -10.04 4.63
CA GLN A 82 14.62 -11.01 3.56
C GLN A 82 13.37 -11.85 3.90
N ASP A 83 12.62 -12.23 2.87
CA ASP A 83 11.46 -13.14 2.94
C ASP A 83 10.31 -12.71 3.88
N ALA A 84 9.74 -11.53 3.62
CA ALA A 84 8.48 -11.12 4.23
C ALA A 84 7.49 -10.61 3.17
N ASP A 85 6.27 -11.13 3.23
CA ASP A 85 5.05 -10.60 2.60
C ASP A 85 4.66 -9.23 3.17
N GLN A 86 5.19 -8.88 4.34
CA GLN A 86 4.92 -7.62 5.04
C GLN A 86 6.21 -6.93 5.51
N ILE A 87 6.42 -5.70 5.04
CA ILE A 87 7.56 -4.87 5.42
C ILE A 87 7.10 -3.75 6.34
N ARG A 88 7.44 -3.85 7.63
CA ARG A 88 7.22 -2.78 8.61
C ARG A 88 8.40 -1.82 8.64
N PHE A 89 8.12 -0.52 8.58
CA PHE A 89 9.13 0.54 8.55
C PHE A 89 8.58 1.82 9.20
N ARG A 90 9.46 2.81 9.38
CA ARG A 90 9.08 4.15 9.84
C ARG A 90 9.40 5.16 8.74
N ALA A 91 8.50 6.11 8.53
CA ALA A 91 8.72 7.24 7.64
C ALA A 91 8.26 8.53 8.32
N ILE A 92 8.93 9.63 7.99
CA ILE A 92 8.48 10.96 8.40
C ILE A 92 7.58 11.47 7.29
N ILE A 93 6.35 11.83 7.63
CA ILE A 93 5.43 12.50 6.72
C ILE A 93 5.19 13.90 7.31
N ALA A 94 5.52 14.93 6.53
CA ALA A 94 5.66 16.31 6.99
C ALA A 94 6.60 16.45 8.20
N THR A 95 6.07 16.45 9.44
CA THR A 95 6.87 16.61 10.67
C THR A 95 6.63 15.50 11.70
N ARG A 96 5.88 14.46 11.33
CA ARG A 96 5.55 13.37 12.25
C ARG A 96 6.11 12.07 11.73
N THR A 97 6.66 11.28 12.64
CA THR A 97 7.08 9.91 12.35
C THR A 97 5.87 9.00 12.42
N HIS A 98 5.65 8.22 11.37
CA HIS A 98 4.60 7.23 11.27
C HIS A 98 5.22 5.84 11.15
N GLU A 99 4.67 4.89 11.90
CA GLU A 99 4.93 3.47 11.68
C GLU A 99 3.98 2.99 10.58
N LEU A 100 4.54 2.37 9.55
CA LEU A 100 3.82 1.94 8.36
C LEU A 100 4.21 0.50 8.01
N LYS A 101 3.33 -0.15 7.26
CA LYS A 101 3.50 -1.50 6.74
C LYS A 101 3.23 -1.49 5.24
N LEU A 102 4.14 -2.03 4.46
CA LEU A 102 3.90 -2.37 3.07
C LEU A 102 3.55 -3.85 2.99
N HIS A 103 2.32 -4.17 2.60
CA HIS A 103 1.88 -5.52 2.29
C HIS A 103 2.11 -5.80 0.79
N ILE A 104 2.66 -6.98 0.51
CA ILE A 104 2.96 -7.47 -0.84
C ILE A 104 2.16 -8.76 -1.03
N GLY A 105 1.13 -8.71 -1.86
CA GLY A 105 0.24 -9.85 -2.06
C GLY A 105 -0.50 -9.79 -3.39
N PRO A 106 -1.31 -10.80 -3.72
CA PRO A 106 -2.17 -10.77 -4.90
C PRO A 106 -3.25 -9.69 -4.77
N GLY A 107 -3.61 -9.09 -5.90
CA GLY A 107 -4.83 -8.27 -6.01
C GLY A 107 -5.98 -9.11 -6.57
N ASP A 108 -6.69 -8.56 -7.56
CA ASP A 108 -7.74 -9.28 -8.30
C ASP A 108 -7.18 -10.36 -9.24
N THR A 109 -5.87 -10.37 -9.45
CA THR A 109 -5.14 -11.36 -10.25
C THR A 109 -3.96 -11.90 -9.44
N PRO A 110 -3.33 -13.01 -9.86
CA PRO A 110 -2.13 -13.54 -9.22
C PRO A 110 -0.91 -12.60 -9.27
N ALA A 111 -0.98 -11.52 -10.05
CA ALA A 111 0.09 -10.54 -10.11
C ALA A 111 0.21 -9.78 -8.77
N PRO A 112 1.43 -9.55 -8.27
CA PRO A 112 1.63 -8.88 -7.01
C PRO A 112 1.24 -7.41 -7.10
N VAL A 113 0.59 -6.93 -6.03
CA VAL A 113 0.28 -5.53 -5.77
C VAL A 113 0.89 -5.10 -4.45
N LEU A 114 1.13 -3.80 -4.32
CA LEU A 114 1.69 -3.18 -3.13
C LEU A 114 0.58 -2.37 -2.45
N THR A 115 0.40 -2.60 -1.16
CA THR A 115 -0.59 -1.87 -0.36
C THR A 115 0.08 -1.30 0.88
N LEU A 116 0.12 0.02 0.98
CA LEU A 116 0.63 0.76 2.12
C LEU A 116 -0.47 0.97 3.15
N MET A 117 -0.20 0.57 4.39
CA MET A 117 -1.19 0.58 5.48
C MET A 117 -0.51 0.84 6.83
N LEU A 118 -1.31 1.11 7.86
CA LEU A 118 -0.87 1.17 9.25
C LEU A 118 -0.52 -0.23 9.78
N PRO A 119 0.33 -0.34 10.82
CA PRO A 119 0.79 -1.62 11.35
C PRO A 119 -0.29 -2.54 11.94
N ASN A 120 -1.44 -1.96 12.29
CA ASN A 120 -2.61 -2.61 12.89
C ASN A 120 -3.73 -2.88 11.88
N GLU A 121 -3.58 -2.42 10.64
CA GLU A 121 -4.48 -2.76 9.53
C GLU A 121 -4.05 -4.12 8.94
N ASP A 122 -5.04 -4.91 8.51
CA ASP A 122 -4.89 -6.20 7.83
C ASP A 122 -5.53 -6.14 6.45
#